data_AF-A0A6G0XB82-F1
#
_entry.id   AF-A0A6G0XB82-F1
#
_cell.length_a   1.000
_cell.length_b   1.000
_cell.length_c   1.000
_cell.angle_alpha   90.00
_cell.angle_beta   90.00
_cell.angle_gamma   90.00
#
_symmetry.space_group_name_H-M   'P 1'
#
loop_
_entity.id
_entity.type
_entity.pdbx_description
1 polymer ?
#
loop_
_entity_poly.entity_id
_entity_poly.type
_entity_poly.pdbx_seq_one_letter_code
_entity_poly.pdbx_strand_id
1 'polypeptide(L)'
;MTDSALSMKVAKCVEKLALCGEWIADKKFSKLQRLVRDKAKSEDKDAMLRDVMPLAAPMTKLLPSIKAHVVQATCMLITTLALTLGMSFSPFADQVLVALLHVGQETRLTPEGRVETSNMIRNAGESCLDVLSTHCSYDLDAWMDEYYAPLSGKNIRRLVVKQLGIAMKCRTKAALERYRDRIQDCIHDAIYDHDIRVRQEARAVFCTFSDIWEEDLDDLVHIPPAETRSLLVACYPRERITLALEKQSSPMEMNEPMIAEAVVLKTVVDDATHLSMLDVHILFVMGFLLFLCMSVVSFPVLVRRLQDAVVHPSRVWMHTSQWVANTWTRSQEDLTLDVATWTKTSVD
;
A
#
# COMPACT_ATOMS: atom_id res chain seq x y z
N MET A 1 44.49 -10.34 7.18
CA MET A 1 43.06 -10.01 7.35
C MET A 1 42.54 -10.91 8.45
N THR A 2 42.17 -10.37 9.60
CA THR A 2 41.54 -11.15 10.67
C THR A 2 40.08 -11.35 10.28
N ASP A 3 39.68 -12.57 9.95
CA ASP A 3 38.28 -12.90 9.69
C ASP A 3 37.45 -12.51 10.92
N SER A 4 36.60 -11.51 10.74
CA SER A 4 35.76 -11.03 11.83
C SER A 4 34.78 -12.13 12.25
N ALA A 5 34.38 -12.13 13.52
CA ALA A 5 33.37 -13.08 14.01
C ALA A 5 32.04 -13.00 13.22
N LEU A 6 31.72 -11.82 12.69
CA LEU A 6 30.56 -11.60 11.81
C LEU A 6 30.79 -12.22 10.44
N SER A 7 31.94 -11.99 9.80
CA SER A 7 32.27 -12.56 8.49
C SER A 7 32.18 -14.09 8.49
N MET A 8 32.78 -14.74 9.49
CA MET A 8 32.66 -16.20 9.66
C MET A 8 31.21 -16.65 9.87
N LYS A 9 30.40 -15.85 10.57
CA LYS A 9 29.00 -16.20 10.80
C LYS A 9 28.16 -16.02 9.55
N VAL A 10 28.38 -14.95 8.80
CA VAL A 10 27.74 -14.68 7.52
C VAL A 10 28.09 -15.78 6.53
N ALA A 11 29.38 -16.13 6.39
CA ALA A 11 29.81 -17.24 5.53
C ALA A 11 29.08 -18.55 5.87
N LYS A 12 29.01 -18.93 7.15
CA LYS A 12 28.26 -20.11 7.61
C LYS A 12 26.75 -20.00 7.35
N CYS A 13 26.18 -18.80 7.35
CA CYS A 13 24.78 -18.57 7.01
C CYS A 13 24.56 -18.75 5.51
N VAL A 14 25.39 -18.13 4.66
CA VAL A 14 25.34 -18.24 3.20
C VAL A 14 25.50 -19.69 2.74
N GLU A 15 26.47 -20.41 3.29
CA GLU A 15 26.71 -21.83 2.99
C GLU A 15 25.46 -22.67 3.30
N LYS A 16 24.85 -22.46 4.47
CA LYS A 16 23.62 -23.20 4.85
C LYS A 16 22.43 -22.86 3.97
N LEU A 17 22.32 -21.61 3.52
CA LEU A 17 21.28 -21.19 2.58
C LEU A 17 21.46 -21.84 1.22
N ALA A 18 22.70 -21.97 0.76
CA ALA A 18 23.02 -22.65 -0.49
C ALA A 18 22.74 -24.16 -0.40
N LEU A 19 23.06 -24.80 0.73
CA LEU A 19 22.98 -26.25 0.87
C LEU A 19 21.57 -26.79 1.16
N CYS A 20 20.80 -26.12 2.01
CA CYS A 20 19.59 -26.74 2.56
C CYS A 20 18.30 -26.29 1.88
N GLY A 21 18.25 -25.11 1.23
CA GLY A 21 17.02 -24.50 0.68
C GLY A 21 15.91 -24.21 1.72
N GLU A 22 15.96 -24.86 2.88
CA GLU A 22 15.05 -24.74 3.99
C GLU A 22 15.74 -24.02 5.14
N TRP A 23 15.36 -22.77 5.34
CA TRP A 23 15.72 -22.05 6.55
C TRP A 23 14.80 -22.48 7.69
N ILE A 24 15.15 -23.56 8.38
CA ILE A 24 14.48 -23.96 9.61
C ILE A 24 15.08 -23.16 10.79
N ALA A 25 14.19 -22.43 11.48
CA ALA A 25 14.29 -21.72 12.77
C ALA A 25 14.72 -20.24 12.78
N ASP A 26 13.74 -19.40 13.16
CA ASP A 26 13.84 -17.98 13.61
C ASP A 26 15.09 -17.69 14.45
N LYS A 27 15.52 -18.66 15.27
CA LYS A 27 16.68 -18.55 16.17
C LYS A 27 17.98 -18.16 15.46
N LYS A 28 18.18 -18.51 14.19
CA LYS A 28 19.41 -18.16 13.45
C LYS A 28 19.41 -16.69 13.00
N PHE A 29 18.27 -16.18 12.52
CA PHE A 29 18.10 -14.78 12.16
C PHE A 29 18.25 -13.88 13.38
N SER A 30 17.60 -14.20 14.49
CA SER A 30 17.71 -13.39 15.72
C SER A 30 19.15 -13.33 16.24
N LYS A 31 19.91 -14.44 16.12
CA LYS A 31 21.34 -14.46 16.47
C LYS A 31 22.16 -13.56 15.55
N LEU A 32 21.91 -13.60 14.24
CA LEU A 32 22.60 -12.74 13.28
C LEU A 32 22.24 -11.25 13.48
N GLN A 33 20.96 -10.94 13.69
CA GLN A 33 20.49 -9.59 14.02
C GLN A 33 21.13 -9.05 15.31
N ARG A 34 21.30 -9.89 16.33
CA ARG A 34 21.99 -9.51 17.57
C ARG A 34 23.47 -9.22 17.29
N LEU A 35 24.16 -10.09 16.55
CA LEU A 35 25.57 -9.89 16.19
C LEU A 35 25.79 -8.61 15.39
N VAL A 36 24.92 -8.32 14.42
CA VAL A 36 24.94 -7.05 13.67
C VAL A 36 24.82 -5.86 14.62
N ARG A 37 23.82 -5.87 15.51
CA ARG A 37 23.60 -4.78 16.48
C ARG A 37 24.75 -4.61 17.48
N ASP A 38 25.35 -5.71 17.92
CA ASP A 38 26.47 -5.68 18.86
C ASP A 38 27.72 -5.12 18.16
N LYS A 39 27.98 -5.54 16.91
CA LYS A 39 29.16 -5.11 16.14
C LYS A 39 29.07 -3.66 15.68
N ALA A 40 27.86 -3.18 15.37
CA ALA A 40 27.59 -1.80 15.00
C ALA A 40 28.07 -0.75 16.01
N LYS A 41 28.19 -1.13 17.27
CA LYS A 41 28.67 -0.25 18.35
C LYS A 41 30.19 -0.07 18.34
N SER A 42 30.91 -0.97 17.68
CA SER A 42 32.35 -1.14 17.85
C SER A 42 33.15 -1.08 16.55
N GLU A 43 32.47 -1.16 15.40
CA GLU A 43 33.13 -1.33 14.11
C GLU A 43 32.72 -0.26 13.11
N ASP A 44 33.63 0.00 12.19
CA ASP A 44 33.40 0.77 10.97
C ASP A 44 32.27 0.18 10.12
N LYS A 45 31.37 1.05 9.64
CA LYS A 45 30.19 0.65 8.87
C LYS A 45 30.55 0.00 7.54
N ASP A 46 31.63 0.43 6.90
CA ASP A 46 32.05 -0.13 5.61
C ASP A 46 32.63 -1.53 5.78
N ALA A 47 33.37 -1.78 6.87
CA ALA A 47 33.78 -3.12 7.26
C ALA A 47 32.57 -4.02 7.52
N MET A 48 31.58 -3.52 8.25
CA MET A 48 30.36 -4.29 8.51
C MET A 48 29.57 -4.57 7.23
N LEU A 49 29.47 -3.59 6.30
CA LEU A 49 28.84 -3.78 4.99
C LEU A 49 29.52 -4.90 4.20
N ARG A 50 30.86 -4.89 4.10
CA ARG A 50 31.62 -5.94 3.41
C ARG A 50 31.32 -7.33 3.97
N ASP A 51 31.22 -7.44 5.29
CA ASP A 51 30.93 -8.70 5.96
C ASP A 51 29.51 -9.21 5.67
N VAL A 52 28.51 -8.33 5.56
CA VAL A 52 27.11 -8.73 5.35
C VAL A 52 26.70 -8.82 3.89
N MET A 53 27.44 -8.18 2.98
CA MET A 53 27.14 -8.15 1.54
C MET A 53 26.83 -9.53 0.92
N PRO A 54 27.54 -10.62 1.28
CA PRO A 54 27.23 -11.96 0.75
C PRO A 54 25.82 -12.47 1.07
N LEU A 55 25.09 -11.85 2.01
CA LEU A 55 23.71 -12.22 2.35
C LEU A 55 22.68 -11.70 1.35
N ALA A 56 22.98 -10.67 0.56
CA ALA A 56 22.01 -10.01 -0.31
C ALA A 56 21.35 -11.00 -1.28
N ALA A 57 22.14 -11.71 -2.10
CA ALA A 57 21.60 -12.68 -3.05
C ALA A 57 20.82 -13.84 -2.41
N PRO A 58 21.29 -14.48 -1.32
CA PRO A 58 20.48 -15.46 -0.59
C PRO A 58 19.17 -14.89 -0.05
N MET A 59 19.16 -13.65 0.47
CA MET A 59 17.93 -13.00 0.94
C MET A 59 16.93 -12.75 -0.18
N THR A 60 17.40 -12.27 -1.34
CA THR A 60 16.57 -12.08 -2.54
C THR A 60 15.86 -13.38 -2.93
N LYS A 61 16.51 -14.54 -2.78
CA LYS A 61 15.90 -15.86 -3.02
C LYS A 61 14.87 -16.30 -1.98
N LEU A 62 14.94 -15.77 -0.77
CA LEU A 62 14.04 -16.11 0.34
C LEU A 62 12.78 -15.25 0.40
N LEU A 63 12.86 -14.02 -0.09
CA LEU A 63 11.73 -13.09 -0.19
C LEU A 63 10.50 -13.67 -0.93
N PRO A 64 10.62 -14.42 -2.04
CA PRO A 64 9.47 -15.04 -2.70
C PRO A 64 8.92 -16.29 -1.98
N SER A 65 9.44 -16.67 -0.81
CA SER A 65 8.98 -17.85 -0.06
C SER A 65 7.48 -17.81 0.23
N ILE A 66 6.80 -18.95 0.13
CA ILE A 66 5.39 -19.14 0.54
C ILE A 66 5.22 -19.18 2.07
N LYS A 67 6.32 -19.40 2.79
CA LYS A 67 6.32 -19.53 4.24
C LYS A 67 6.41 -18.12 4.85
N ALA A 68 5.29 -17.58 5.33
CA ALA A 68 5.21 -16.21 5.86
C ALA A 68 6.27 -15.89 6.93
N HIS A 69 6.58 -16.82 7.83
CA HIS A 69 7.62 -16.66 8.85
C HIS A 69 9.03 -16.48 8.25
N VAL A 70 9.33 -17.13 7.12
CA VAL A 70 10.61 -16.97 6.41
C VAL A 70 10.72 -15.55 5.84
N VAL A 71 9.65 -15.07 5.20
CA VAL A 71 9.62 -13.72 4.64
C VAL A 71 9.74 -12.67 5.75
N GLN A 72 8.97 -12.81 6.83
CA GLN A 72 9.04 -11.92 7.99
C GLN A 72 10.44 -11.87 8.61
N ALA A 73 11.07 -13.03 8.84
CA ALA A 73 12.42 -13.08 9.40
C ALA A 73 13.46 -12.44 8.46
N THR A 74 13.31 -12.64 7.14
CA THR A 74 14.15 -12.02 6.11
C THR A 74 14.00 -10.50 6.12
N CYS A 75 12.76 -9.99 6.01
CA CYS A 75 12.45 -8.57 6.10
C CYS A 75 13.00 -7.94 7.39
N MET A 76 12.79 -8.57 8.55
CA MET A 76 13.31 -8.06 9.83
C MET A 76 14.84 -7.97 9.87
N LEU A 77 15.56 -8.91 9.27
CA LEU A 77 17.03 -8.83 9.21
C LEU A 77 17.47 -7.72 8.25
N ILE A 78 16.84 -7.58 7.07
CA ILE A 78 17.11 -6.46 6.16
C ILE A 78 16.85 -5.13 6.87
N THR A 79 15.70 -4.96 7.53
CA THR A 79 15.37 -3.79 8.36
C THR A 79 16.42 -3.53 9.44
N THR A 80 16.90 -4.58 10.12
CA THR A 80 17.97 -4.43 11.13
C THR A 80 19.26 -3.92 10.50
N LEU A 81 19.66 -4.47 9.35
CA LEU A 81 20.85 -4.04 8.63
C LEU A 81 20.72 -2.59 8.15
N ALA A 82 19.59 -2.24 7.55
CA ALA A 82 19.25 -0.90 7.09
C ALA A 82 19.34 0.14 8.21
N LEU A 83 18.71 -0.10 9.36
CA LEU A 83 18.77 0.79 10.52
C LEU A 83 20.19 0.93 11.09
N THR A 84 20.99 -0.11 10.97
CA THR A 84 22.35 -0.15 11.53
C THR A 84 23.36 0.56 10.63
N LEU A 85 23.32 0.28 9.32
CA LEU A 85 24.23 0.83 8.33
C LEU A 85 23.80 2.23 7.87
N GLY A 86 22.50 2.50 7.84
CA GLY A 86 21.93 3.74 7.31
C GLY A 86 22.30 3.92 5.85
N MET A 87 22.86 5.08 5.50
CA MET A 87 23.23 5.41 4.11
C MET A 87 24.26 4.45 3.50
N SER A 88 25.17 3.88 4.29
CA SER A 88 26.13 2.87 3.83
C SER A 88 25.46 1.57 3.36
N PHE A 89 24.16 1.37 3.63
CA PHE A 89 23.42 0.19 3.19
C PHE A 89 23.11 0.17 1.68
N SER A 90 23.31 1.28 0.96
CA SER A 90 22.88 1.42 -0.45
C SER A 90 23.22 0.24 -1.34
N PRO A 91 24.48 -0.27 -1.40
CA PRO A 91 24.81 -1.37 -2.30
C PRO A 91 24.01 -2.64 -2.00
N PHE A 92 23.70 -2.88 -0.72
CA PHE A 92 22.88 -4.01 -0.31
C PHE A 92 21.41 -3.77 -0.66
N ALA A 93 20.89 -2.57 -0.38
CA ALA A 93 19.52 -2.18 -0.69
C ALA A 93 19.22 -2.40 -2.18
N ASP A 94 20.10 -1.91 -3.06
CA ASP A 94 19.96 -2.02 -4.52
C ASP A 94 19.78 -3.48 -5.00
N GLN A 95 20.33 -4.48 -4.29
CA GLN A 95 20.19 -5.90 -4.65
C GLN A 95 18.90 -6.57 -4.18
N VAL A 96 18.26 -6.04 -3.13
CA VAL A 96 17.06 -6.65 -2.52
C VAL A 96 15.77 -5.88 -2.81
N LEU A 97 15.91 -4.64 -3.27
CA LEU A 97 14.82 -3.67 -3.38
C LEU A 97 13.66 -4.16 -4.26
N VAL A 98 13.93 -4.62 -5.48
CA VAL A 98 12.91 -5.14 -6.40
C VAL A 98 12.19 -6.38 -5.82
N ALA A 99 12.93 -7.28 -5.17
CA ALA A 99 12.30 -8.43 -4.52
C ALA A 99 11.41 -8.02 -3.34
N LEU A 100 11.80 -6.99 -2.57
CA LEU A 100 10.96 -6.44 -1.50
C LEU A 100 9.69 -5.77 -2.03
N LEU A 101 9.78 -5.08 -3.17
CA LEU A 101 8.61 -4.52 -3.85
C LEU A 101 7.60 -5.61 -4.21
N HIS A 102 8.09 -6.72 -4.77
CA HIS A 102 7.26 -7.88 -5.09
C HIS A 102 6.63 -8.53 -3.84
N VAL A 103 7.32 -8.54 -2.71
CA VAL A 103 6.75 -8.98 -1.42
C VAL A 103 5.72 -7.97 -0.90
N GLY A 104 5.96 -6.67 -1.06
CA GLY A 104 5.05 -5.61 -0.61
C GLY A 104 3.76 -5.50 -1.41
N GLN A 105 3.70 -6.01 -2.64
CA GLN A 105 2.45 -6.10 -3.42
C GLN A 105 1.65 -7.38 -3.15
N GLU A 106 2.23 -8.34 -2.42
CA GLU A 106 2.01 -9.78 -2.61
C GLU A 106 0.54 -10.17 -2.81
N THR A 107 0.28 -10.65 -4.02
CA THR A 107 -1.00 -11.16 -4.51
C THR A 107 -0.64 -12.43 -5.29
N ARG A 108 -0.76 -13.60 -4.65
CA ARG A 108 -0.29 -14.87 -5.25
C ARG A 108 -1.41 -15.57 -5.99
N LEU A 109 -1.08 -16.15 -7.13
CA LEU A 109 -1.90 -17.21 -7.72
C LEU A 109 -1.57 -18.52 -7.02
N THR A 110 -2.56 -19.14 -6.39
CA THR A 110 -2.45 -20.50 -5.89
C THR A 110 -2.37 -21.48 -7.08
N PRO A 111 -1.91 -22.72 -6.87
CA PRO A 111 -1.92 -23.76 -7.92
C PRO A 111 -3.30 -23.97 -8.56
N GLU A 112 -4.36 -23.65 -7.83
CA GLU A 112 -5.76 -23.72 -8.27
C GLU A 112 -6.23 -22.45 -9.00
N GLY A 113 -5.32 -21.52 -9.30
CA GLY A 113 -5.60 -20.26 -9.99
C GLY A 113 -6.34 -19.23 -9.12
N ARG A 114 -6.38 -19.40 -7.79
CA ARG A 114 -7.01 -18.43 -6.88
C ARG A 114 -6.03 -17.35 -6.51
N VAL A 115 -6.51 -16.12 -6.39
CA VAL A 115 -5.70 -15.03 -5.88
C VAL A 115 -5.73 -15.05 -4.35
N GLU A 116 -4.64 -15.46 -3.72
CA GLU A 116 -4.44 -15.37 -2.28
C GLU A 116 -3.52 -14.19 -1.92
N THR A 117 -4.07 -13.27 -1.13
CA THR A 117 -3.31 -12.15 -0.57
C THR A 117 -2.95 -12.48 0.87
N SER A 118 -1.67 -12.76 1.14
CA SER A 118 -1.19 -12.90 2.51
C SER A 118 -0.88 -11.54 3.09
N ASN A 119 -1.83 -10.98 3.85
CA ASN A 119 -1.64 -9.68 4.52
C ASN A 119 -0.38 -9.67 5.40
N MET A 120 -0.02 -10.81 6.02
CA MET A 120 1.20 -10.91 6.84
C MET A 120 2.48 -10.73 6.02
N ILE A 121 2.56 -11.34 4.84
CA ILE A 121 3.71 -11.23 3.93
C ILE A 121 3.76 -9.80 3.37
N ARG A 122 2.62 -9.32 2.87
CA ARG A 122 2.48 -7.96 2.33
C ARG A 122 2.94 -6.90 3.32
N ASN A 123 2.40 -6.93 4.53
CA ASN A 123 2.75 -5.96 5.58
C ASN A 123 4.22 -6.04 5.98
N ALA A 124 4.83 -7.24 5.96
CA ALA A 124 6.25 -7.40 6.24
C ALA A 124 7.13 -6.78 5.15
N GLY A 125 6.74 -6.93 3.87
CA GLY A 125 7.40 -6.26 2.74
C GLY A 125 7.26 -4.74 2.81
N GLU A 126 6.03 -4.24 2.94
CA GLU A 126 5.74 -2.80 3.02
C GLU A 126 6.48 -2.14 4.20
N SER A 127 6.44 -2.75 5.39
CA SER A 127 7.15 -2.21 6.56
C SER A 127 8.67 -2.19 6.38
N CYS A 128 9.22 -3.18 5.68
CA CYS A 128 10.64 -3.23 5.37
C CYS A 128 11.02 -2.10 4.41
N LEU A 129 10.22 -1.90 3.36
CA LEU A 129 10.40 -0.81 2.40
C LEU A 129 10.29 0.57 3.06
N ASP A 130 9.31 0.78 3.93
CA ASP A 130 9.15 2.04 4.66
C ASP A 130 10.44 2.38 5.43
N VAL A 131 11.09 1.40 6.08
CA VAL A 131 12.40 1.58 6.75
C VAL A 131 13.51 1.91 5.75
N LEU A 132 13.58 1.18 4.63
CA LEU A 132 14.62 1.41 3.61
C LEU A 132 14.51 2.82 3.04
N SER A 133 13.32 3.24 2.65
CA SER A 133 13.04 4.58 2.10
C SER A 133 13.33 5.69 3.11
N THR A 134 13.15 5.42 4.40
CA THR A 134 13.43 6.38 5.47
C THR A 134 14.92 6.51 5.79
N HIS A 135 15.65 5.39 5.83
CA HIS A 135 16.99 5.35 6.45
C HIS A 135 18.14 5.08 5.48
N CYS A 136 17.85 4.68 4.24
CA CYS A 136 18.86 4.26 3.29
C CYS A 136 18.82 5.12 2.01
N SER A 137 19.99 5.28 1.41
CA SER A 137 20.09 5.60 -0.02
C SER A 137 19.97 4.32 -0.83
N TYR A 138 19.37 4.43 -1.99
CA TYR A 138 19.31 3.41 -3.02
C TYR A 138 18.90 4.10 -4.32
N ASP A 139 19.17 3.44 -5.43
CA ASP A 139 18.88 3.97 -6.75
C ASP A 139 17.37 4.05 -7.01
N LEU A 140 16.86 5.28 -7.18
CA LEU A 140 15.44 5.49 -7.48
C LEU A 140 15.09 5.10 -8.92
N ASP A 141 16.08 5.01 -9.81
CA ASP A 141 15.83 4.62 -11.21
C ASP A 141 15.28 3.21 -11.30
N ALA A 142 15.95 2.23 -10.68
CA ALA A 142 15.47 0.85 -10.63
C ALA A 142 14.08 0.73 -9.99
N TRP A 143 13.75 1.62 -9.06
CA TRP A 143 12.45 1.66 -8.40
C TRP A 143 11.34 2.17 -9.32
N MET A 144 11.60 3.26 -10.05
CA MET A 144 10.66 3.82 -11.03
C MET A 144 10.53 2.92 -12.27
N ASP A 145 11.54 2.11 -12.63
CA ASP A 145 11.44 1.16 -13.74
C ASP A 145 10.31 0.12 -13.48
N GLU A 146 10.11 -0.26 -12.21
CA GLU A 146 9.03 -1.17 -11.82
C GLU A 146 7.64 -0.54 -11.93
N TYR A 147 7.53 0.79 -11.90
CA TYR A 147 6.26 1.47 -12.19
C TYR A 147 5.85 1.27 -13.65
N TYR A 148 6.81 1.39 -14.56
CA TYR A 148 6.62 1.30 -16.01
C TYR A 148 6.72 -0.12 -16.58
N ALA A 149 7.07 -1.10 -15.76
CA ALA A 149 7.18 -2.49 -16.21
C ALA A 149 5.86 -2.99 -16.84
N PRO A 150 5.89 -3.75 -17.95
CA PRO A 150 4.67 -4.19 -18.65
C PRO A 150 3.70 -5.00 -17.79
N LEU A 151 4.21 -5.66 -16.74
CA LEU A 151 3.43 -6.47 -15.80
C LEU A 151 3.18 -5.76 -14.46
N SER A 152 3.42 -4.44 -14.41
CA SER A 152 3.27 -3.66 -13.19
C SER A 152 1.80 -3.59 -12.77
N GLY A 153 1.44 -4.37 -11.76
CA GLY A 153 0.11 -4.35 -11.17
C GLY A 153 -0.13 -3.05 -10.40
N LYS A 154 -1.41 -2.68 -10.23
CA LYS A 154 -1.82 -1.50 -9.44
C LYS A 154 -1.19 -1.42 -8.04
N ASN A 155 -0.92 -2.57 -7.41
CA ASN A 155 -0.30 -2.62 -6.08
C ASN A 155 1.19 -2.21 -6.14
N ILE A 156 1.92 -2.63 -7.17
CA ILE A 156 3.30 -2.19 -7.41
C ILE A 156 3.31 -0.70 -7.64
N ARG A 157 2.51 -0.21 -8.60
CA ARG A 157 2.45 1.21 -8.94
C ARG A 157 2.13 2.07 -7.71
N ARG A 158 1.14 1.68 -6.91
CA ARG A 158 0.80 2.34 -5.65
C ARG A 158 1.99 2.35 -4.68
N LEU A 159 2.62 1.19 -4.49
CA LEU A 159 3.72 1.04 -3.54
C LEU A 159 4.95 1.85 -3.99
N VAL A 160 5.24 1.88 -5.30
CA VAL A 160 6.31 2.70 -5.87
C VAL A 160 6.10 4.17 -5.53
N VAL A 161 4.90 4.69 -5.81
CA VAL A 161 4.52 6.08 -5.53
C VAL A 161 4.59 6.38 -4.03
N LYS A 162 4.03 5.50 -3.18
CA LYS A 162 4.12 5.65 -1.71
C LYS A 162 5.58 5.76 -1.24
N GLN A 163 6.44 4.84 -1.67
CA GLN A 163 7.85 4.83 -1.26
C GLN A 163 8.62 6.05 -1.79
N LEU A 164 8.28 6.52 -3.00
CA LEU A 164 8.85 7.75 -3.55
C LEU A 164 8.55 8.96 -2.65
N GLY A 165 7.31 9.08 -2.15
CA GLY A 165 6.94 10.09 -1.17
C GLY A 165 7.77 10.04 0.12
N ILE A 166 8.01 8.83 0.65
CA ILE A 166 8.84 8.65 1.86
C ILE A 166 10.30 9.04 1.58
N ALA A 167 10.85 8.55 0.46
CA ALA A 167 12.23 8.86 0.07
C ALA A 167 12.45 10.37 -0.12
N MET A 168 11.50 11.08 -0.73
CA MET A 168 11.56 12.53 -0.90
C MET A 168 11.55 13.29 0.44
N LYS A 169 10.74 12.86 1.41
CA LYS A 169 10.70 13.48 2.75
C LYS A 169 11.98 13.27 3.54
N CYS A 170 12.72 12.18 3.26
CA CYS A 170 13.89 11.78 4.05
C CYS A 170 15.23 12.12 3.39
N ARG A 171 15.25 12.50 2.11
CA ARG A 171 16.47 12.81 1.36
C ARG A 171 16.58 14.31 1.10
N THR A 172 17.82 14.80 0.95
CA THR A 172 18.05 16.20 0.60
C THR A 172 17.72 16.44 -0.88
N LYS A 173 17.28 17.65 -1.22
CA LYS A 173 17.07 18.08 -2.62
C LYS A 173 18.24 17.73 -3.53
N ALA A 174 19.47 18.04 -3.11
CA ALA A 174 20.69 17.73 -3.86
C ALA A 174 20.87 16.23 -4.18
N ALA A 175 20.42 15.33 -3.30
CA ALA A 175 20.49 13.89 -3.54
C ALA A 175 19.39 13.40 -4.52
N LEU A 176 18.29 14.15 -4.62
CA LEU A 176 17.16 13.87 -5.50
C LEU A 176 17.30 14.53 -6.87
N GLU A 177 18.17 15.53 -7.00
CA GLU A 177 18.28 16.39 -8.19
C GLU A 177 18.47 15.59 -9.49
N ARG A 178 19.32 14.57 -9.48
CA ARG A 178 19.55 13.72 -10.67
C ARG A 178 18.31 12.94 -11.13
N TYR A 179 17.29 12.83 -10.27
CA TYR A 179 16.05 12.11 -10.53
C TYR A 179 14.86 13.04 -10.75
N ARG A 180 15.03 14.37 -10.62
CA ARG A 180 13.94 15.35 -10.61
C ARG A 180 12.91 15.10 -11.71
N ASP A 181 13.35 15.09 -12.97
CA ASP A 181 12.46 14.99 -14.12
C ASP A 181 11.74 13.64 -14.14
N ARG A 182 12.45 12.57 -13.81
CA ARG A 182 11.88 11.22 -13.79
C ARG A 182 10.88 11.03 -12.63
N ILE A 183 11.12 11.68 -11.49
CA ILE A 183 10.17 11.74 -10.38
C ILE A 183 8.92 12.51 -10.81
N GLN A 184 9.09 13.65 -11.50
CA GLN A 184 7.99 14.44 -12.01
C GLN A 184 7.13 13.63 -13.01
N ASP A 185 7.76 12.95 -13.97
CA ASP A 185 7.07 12.09 -14.94
C ASP A 185 6.29 10.97 -14.24
N CYS A 186 6.92 10.29 -13.27
CA CYS A 186 6.27 9.24 -12.50
C CYS A 186 5.07 9.76 -11.70
N ILE A 187 5.17 10.94 -11.09
CA ILE A 187 4.05 11.56 -10.35
C ILE A 187 2.95 12.00 -11.31
N HIS A 188 3.30 12.61 -12.44
CA HIS A 188 2.35 12.99 -13.48
C HIS A 188 1.53 11.76 -13.89
N ASP A 189 2.18 10.68 -14.32
CA ASP A 189 1.48 9.46 -14.75
C ASP A 189 0.65 8.84 -13.62
N ALA A 190 1.14 8.89 -12.38
CA ALA A 190 0.42 8.39 -11.23
C ALA A 190 -0.84 9.20 -10.87
N ILE A 191 -0.87 10.51 -11.16
CA ILE A 191 -2.08 11.35 -11.01
C ILE A 191 -3.16 10.91 -12.02
N TYR A 192 -2.75 10.45 -13.20
CA TYR A 192 -3.64 9.93 -14.24
C TYR A 192 -3.89 8.42 -14.17
N ASP A 193 -3.34 7.72 -13.16
CA ASP A 193 -3.47 6.26 -13.06
C ASP A 193 -4.93 5.82 -13.01
N HIS A 194 -5.24 4.68 -13.64
CA HIS A 194 -6.59 4.11 -13.62
C HIS A 194 -7.06 3.71 -12.21
N ASP A 195 -6.15 3.31 -11.31
CA ASP A 195 -6.50 2.92 -9.94
C ASP A 195 -6.57 4.13 -8.99
N ILE A 196 -7.72 4.28 -8.32
CA ILE A 196 -7.98 5.40 -7.41
C ILE A 196 -6.98 5.50 -6.26
N ARG A 197 -6.43 4.37 -5.79
CA ARG A 197 -5.48 4.35 -4.68
C ARG A 197 -4.13 4.87 -5.14
N VAL A 198 -3.72 4.57 -6.38
CA VAL A 198 -2.50 5.14 -6.95
C VAL A 198 -2.64 6.65 -7.07
N ARG A 199 -3.76 7.14 -7.62
CA ARG A 199 -4.03 8.58 -7.72
C ARG A 199 -4.04 9.28 -6.35
N GLN A 200 -4.57 8.62 -5.32
CA GLN A 200 -4.59 9.17 -3.96
C GLN A 200 -3.19 9.34 -3.40
N GLU A 201 -2.33 8.30 -3.51
CA GLU A 201 -0.93 8.41 -3.10
C GLU A 201 -0.19 9.48 -3.93
N ALA A 202 -0.42 9.51 -5.24
CA ALA A 202 0.22 10.47 -6.15
C ALA A 202 -0.06 11.92 -5.76
N ARG A 203 -1.29 12.26 -5.34
CA ARG A 203 -1.61 13.61 -4.85
C ARG A 203 -0.81 14.00 -3.61
N ALA A 204 -0.65 13.09 -2.65
CA ALA A 204 0.16 13.33 -1.44
C ALA A 204 1.64 13.55 -1.79
N VAL A 205 2.14 12.72 -2.71
CA VAL A 205 3.52 12.74 -3.20
C VAL A 205 3.79 14.01 -4.00
N PHE A 206 2.81 14.47 -4.79
CA PHE A 206 2.89 15.70 -5.58
C PHE A 206 3.02 16.94 -4.70
N CYS A 207 2.30 17.01 -3.57
CA CYS A 207 2.51 18.09 -2.60
C CYS A 207 3.94 18.10 -2.08
N THR A 208 4.47 16.94 -1.68
CA THR A 208 5.86 16.81 -1.21
C THR A 208 6.87 17.23 -2.29
N PHE A 209 6.64 16.84 -3.54
CA PHE A 209 7.47 17.22 -4.68
C PHE A 209 7.48 18.75 -4.86
N SER A 210 6.30 19.38 -4.85
CA SER A 210 6.17 20.82 -5.02
C SER A 210 6.82 21.65 -3.91
N ASP A 211 6.95 21.09 -2.69
CA ASP A 211 7.64 21.75 -1.60
C ASP A 211 9.18 21.71 -1.77
N ILE A 212 9.71 20.65 -2.39
CA ILE A 212 11.15 20.48 -2.62
C ILE A 212 11.63 21.37 -3.77
N TRP A 213 10.86 21.45 -4.86
CA TRP A 213 11.14 22.28 -6.03
C TRP A 213 10.17 23.47 -6.10
N GLU A 214 10.16 24.27 -5.02
CA GLU A 214 9.26 25.42 -4.87
C GLU A 214 9.48 26.50 -5.95
N GLU A 215 10.69 26.58 -6.51
CA GLU A 215 11.03 27.51 -7.58
C GLU A 215 10.26 27.24 -8.88
N ASP A 216 9.77 26.00 -9.05
CA ASP A 216 9.09 25.56 -10.26
C ASP A 216 7.55 25.59 -10.10
N LEU A 217 7.03 26.13 -8.98
CA LEU A 217 5.59 26.08 -8.66
C LEU A 217 4.70 26.61 -9.80
N ASP A 218 5.14 27.64 -10.51
CA ASP A 218 4.40 28.23 -11.64
C ASP A 218 4.22 27.25 -12.81
N ASP A 219 5.15 26.30 -12.99
CA ASP A 219 5.03 25.23 -13.97
C ASP A 219 4.24 24.04 -13.39
N LEU A 220 4.45 23.72 -12.10
CA LEU A 220 3.84 22.54 -11.45
C LEU A 220 2.33 22.63 -11.34
N VAL A 221 1.75 23.81 -11.17
CA VAL A 221 0.28 24.02 -11.17
C VAL A 221 -0.42 23.52 -12.44
N HIS A 222 0.31 23.34 -13.55
CA HIS A 222 -0.24 22.84 -14.81
C HIS A 222 -0.25 21.31 -14.90
N ILE A 223 0.49 20.60 -14.04
CA ILE A 223 0.56 19.13 -14.02
C ILE A 223 -0.79 18.48 -13.68
N PRO A 224 -1.49 18.82 -12.57
CA PRO A 224 -2.75 18.17 -12.25
C PRO A 224 -3.86 18.59 -13.25
N PRO A 225 -4.63 17.63 -13.79
CA PRO A 225 -5.76 17.93 -14.67
C PRO A 225 -6.83 18.70 -13.89
N ALA A 226 -7.60 19.53 -14.62
CA ALA A 226 -8.57 20.46 -14.03
C ALA A 226 -9.55 19.78 -13.06
N GLU A 227 -10.00 18.57 -13.39
CA GLU A 227 -10.94 17.77 -12.60
C GLU A 227 -10.35 17.32 -11.27
N THR A 228 -9.02 17.19 -11.17
CA THR A 228 -8.33 16.74 -9.95
C THR A 228 -7.84 17.90 -9.08
N ARG A 229 -7.78 19.13 -9.61
CA ARG A 229 -7.30 20.30 -8.87
C ARG A 229 -8.17 20.57 -7.64
N SER A 230 -9.49 20.51 -7.79
CA SER A 230 -10.45 20.68 -6.68
C SER A 230 -10.26 19.62 -5.61
N LEU A 231 -10.02 18.36 -6.00
CA LEU A 231 -9.72 17.27 -5.07
C LEU A 231 -8.39 17.48 -4.35
N LEU A 232 -7.35 17.93 -5.06
CA LEU A 232 -6.05 18.22 -4.46
C LEU A 232 -6.18 19.33 -3.41
N VAL A 233 -6.86 20.42 -3.74
CA VAL A 233 -7.16 21.53 -2.81
C VAL A 233 -7.96 21.06 -1.60
N ALA A 234 -9.01 20.25 -1.79
CA ALA A 234 -9.84 19.75 -0.70
C ALA A 234 -9.10 18.79 0.25
N CYS A 235 -8.24 17.93 -0.31
CA CYS A 235 -7.46 16.97 0.48
C CYS A 235 -6.29 17.63 1.22
N TYR A 236 -5.66 18.63 0.61
CA TYR A 236 -4.38 19.19 1.06
C TYR A 236 -4.39 20.72 1.14
N PRO A 237 -5.38 21.37 1.79
CA PRO A 237 -5.65 22.81 1.65
C PRO A 237 -4.53 23.75 2.14
N ARG A 238 -3.52 23.21 2.84
CA ARG A 238 -2.41 23.99 3.40
C ARG A 238 -1.11 23.83 2.63
N GLU A 239 -1.08 22.95 1.63
CA GLU A 239 0.13 22.69 0.87
C GLU A 239 0.38 23.83 -0.12
N ARG A 240 1.65 24.11 -0.43
CA ARG A 240 2.00 25.29 -1.23
C ARG A 240 1.39 25.25 -2.63
N ILE A 241 1.39 24.06 -3.25
CA ILE A 241 0.81 23.86 -4.57
C ILE A 241 -0.70 24.10 -4.59
N THR A 242 -1.44 23.77 -3.52
CA THR A 242 -2.88 24.02 -3.48
C THR A 242 -3.17 25.51 -3.36
N LEU A 243 -2.39 26.23 -2.55
CA LEU A 243 -2.49 27.69 -2.46
C LEU A 243 -2.16 28.37 -3.80
N ALA A 244 -1.22 27.82 -4.57
CA ALA A 244 -0.91 28.31 -5.92
C ALA A 244 -2.04 28.04 -6.91
N LEU A 245 -2.65 26.85 -6.87
CA LEU A 245 -3.80 26.47 -7.69
C LEU A 245 -5.04 27.34 -7.40
N GLU A 246 -5.30 27.64 -6.13
CA GLU A 246 -6.41 28.54 -5.73
C GLU A 246 -6.22 29.96 -6.29
N LYS A 247 -4.99 30.48 -6.24
CA LYS A 247 -4.66 31.79 -6.82
C LYS A 247 -4.89 31.83 -8.33
N GLN A 248 -4.59 30.76 -9.06
CA GLN A 248 -4.84 30.68 -10.51
C GLN A 248 -6.33 30.51 -10.85
N SER A 249 -7.11 29.89 -9.96
CA SER A 249 -8.54 29.59 -10.21
C SER A 249 -9.47 30.78 -9.93
N SER A 250 -8.95 31.89 -9.41
CA SER A 250 -9.71 33.11 -9.13
C SER A 250 -9.49 34.17 -10.22
N PRO A 251 -10.52 34.73 -10.91
CA PRO A 251 -11.96 34.48 -10.83
C PRO A 251 -12.51 33.94 -12.17
N MET A 252 -12.82 32.64 -12.23
CA MET A 252 -13.75 32.10 -13.22
C MET A 252 -14.90 31.47 -12.43
N GLU A 253 -16.12 32.00 -12.60
CA GLU A 253 -17.35 31.63 -11.88
C GLU A 253 -17.49 30.10 -11.74
N MET A 254 -17.33 29.57 -10.52
CA MET A 254 -17.46 28.13 -10.25
C MET A 254 -18.93 27.76 -10.05
N ASN A 255 -19.42 26.82 -10.87
CA ASN A 255 -20.69 26.13 -10.64
C ASN A 255 -20.57 25.13 -9.46
N GLU A 256 -21.58 25.14 -8.58
CA GLU A 256 -21.64 24.47 -7.26
C GLU A 256 -21.69 22.92 -7.18
N PRO A 257 -21.98 22.10 -8.21
CA PRO A 257 -22.35 20.70 -7.93
C PRO A 257 -21.18 19.73 -7.62
N MET A 258 -19.90 20.10 -7.77
CA MET A 258 -18.76 19.17 -7.57
C MET A 258 -18.29 19.03 -6.11
N ILE A 259 -18.72 19.88 -5.19
CA ILE A 259 -18.22 19.89 -3.80
C ILE A 259 -18.77 18.70 -2.98
N ALA A 260 -19.94 18.16 -3.36
CA ALA A 260 -20.60 17.09 -2.60
C ALA A 260 -19.85 15.75 -2.62
N GLU A 261 -19.12 15.43 -3.68
CA GLU A 261 -18.44 14.13 -3.83
C GLU A 261 -17.11 14.07 -3.06
N ALA A 262 -16.42 15.21 -2.91
CA ALA A 262 -15.15 15.31 -2.20
C ALA A 262 -15.29 15.17 -0.68
N VAL A 263 -16.42 15.62 -0.12
CA VAL A 263 -16.68 15.56 1.34
C VAL A 263 -16.97 14.13 1.80
N VAL A 264 -17.64 13.31 0.99
CA VAL A 264 -18.00 11.92 1.34
C VAL A 264 -16.78 10.99 1.38
N LEU A 265 -15.78 11.22 0.51
CA LEU A 265 -14.55 10.43 0.49
C LEU A 265 -13.64 10.72 1.70
N LYS A 266 -13.69 11.92 2.28
CA LYS A 266 -12.87 12.30 3.42
C LYS A 266 -13.42 11.74 4.73
N THR A 267 -14.74 11.80 4.96
CA THR A 267 -15.38 11.23 6.15
C THR A 267 -15.22 9.71 6.24
N VAL A 268 -15.32 8.99 5.11
CA VAL A 268 -15.15 7.52 5.10
C VAL A 268 -13.69 7.10 5.39
N VAL A 269 -12.70 7.90 5.00
CA VAL A 269 -11.28 7.60 5.21
C VAL A 269 -10.81 8.00 6.60
N ASP A 270 -11.25 9.14 7.12
CA ASP A 270 -10.89 9.60 8.47
C ASP A 270 -11.54 8.72 9.55
N ASP A 271 -12.78 8.25 9.35
CA ASP A 271 -13.44 7.32 10.28
C ASP A 271 -12.81 5.91 10.28
N ALA A 272 -12.19 5.48 9.18
CA ALA A 272 -11.54 4.16 9.10
C ALA A 272 -10.16 4.11 9.75
N THR A 273 -9.49 5.27 9.94
CA THR A 273 -8.10 5.33 10.42
C THR A 273 -7.99 5.61 11.93
N HIS A 274 -9.07 6.04 12.58
CA HIS A 274 -9.10 6.35 14.02
C HIS A 274 -9.80 5.30 14.91
N LEU A 275 -10.29 4.20 14.35
CA LEU A 275 -10.89 3.12 15.13
C LEU A 275 -9.81 2.39 15.96
N SER A 276 -9.89 2.52 17.28
CA SER A 276 -9.06 1.73 18.18
C SER A 276 -9.40 0.24 18.02
N MET A 277 -8.49 -0.66 18.40
CA MET A 277 -8.73 -2.12 18.31
C MET A 277 -10.03 -2.56 19.03
N LEU A 278 -10.48 -1.76 20.01
CA LEU A 278 -11.72 -1.95 20.75
C LEU A 278 -12.96 -1.66 19.89
N ASP A 279 -12.90 -0.66 19.02
CA ASP A 279 -14.04 -0.24 18.19
C ASP A 279 -14.29 -1.20 17.03
N VAL A 280 -13.22 -1.83 16.50
CA VAL A 280 -13.33 -2.93 15.54
C VAL A 280 -14.00 -4.16 16.17
N HIS A 281 -13.74 -4.43 17.45
CA HIS A 281 -14.43 -5.51 18.17
C HIS A 281 -15.90 -5.18 18.43
N ILE A 282 -16.22 -3.92 18.77
CA ILE A 282 -17.61 -3.48 18.96
C ILE A 282 -18.40 -3.57 17.64
N LEU A 283 -17.83 -3.10 16.53
CA LEU A 283 -18.46 -3.20 15.21
C LEU A 283 -18.62 -4.65 14.75
N PHE A 284 -17.64 -5.52 15.03
CA PHE A 284 -17.74 -6.94 14.74
C PHE A 284 -18.82 -7.63 15.59
N VAL A 285 -18.91 -7.30 16.89
CA VAL A 285 -19.93 -7.83 17.80
C VAL A 285 -21.31 -7.30 17.43
N MET A 286 -21.46 -6.02 17.10
CA MET A 286 -22.73 -5.44 16.64
C MET A 286 -23.15 -6.02 15.28
N GLY A 287 -22.22 -6.20 14.34
CA GLY A 287 -22.48 -6.86 13.06
C GLY A 287 -22.87 -8.33 13.23
N PHE A 288 -22.24 -9.05 14.15
CA PHE A 288 -22.57 -10.44 14.48
C PHE A 288 -23.92 -10.55 15.20
N LEU A 289 -24.25 -9.62 16.10
CA LEU A 289 -25.55 -9.56 16.77
C LEU A 289 -26.67 -9.17 15.80
N LEU A 290 -26.44 -8.24 14.88
CA LEU A 290 -27.39 -7.92 13.81
C LEU A 290 -27.57 -9.10 12.85
N PHE A 291 -26.49 -9.81 12.51
CA PHE A 291 -26.56 -11.04 11.72
C PHE A 291 -27.36 -12.12 12.44
N LEU A 292 -27.16 -12.31 13.75
CA LEU A 292 -27.95 -13.26 14.56
C LEU A 292 -29.42 -12.83 14.69
N CYS A 293 -29.70 -11.53 14.88
CA CYS A 293 -31.07 -11.02 14.90
C CYS A 293 -31.79 -11.21 13.56
N MET A 294 -31.12 -10.99 12.43
CA MET A 294 -31.67 -11.24 11.09
C MET A 294 -31.81 -12.74 10.79
N SER A 295 -30.92 -13.57 11.36
CA SER A 295 -30.96 -15.03 11.25
C SER A 295 -32.15 -15.62 11.99
N VAL A 296 -32.49 -15.12 13.19
CA VAL A 296 -33.61 -15.63 14.00
C VAL A 296 -34.98 -15.28 13.40
N VAL A 297 -35.10 -14.11 12.75
CA VAL A 297 -36.35 -13.71 12.08
C VAL A 297 -36.55 -14.44 10.75
N SER A 298 -35.47 -14.89 10.09
CA SER A 298 -35.54 -15.53 8.77
C SER A 298 -35.39 -17.06 8.78
N PHE A 299 -34.97 -17.66 9.90
CA PHE A 299 -34.76 -19.12 10.00
C PHE A 299 -36.03 -19.95 9.72
N PRO A 300 -37.23 -19.59 10.23
CA PRO A 300 -38.44 -20.38 9.99
C PRO A 300 -38.87 -20.34 8.51
N VAL A 301 -38.60 -19.24 7.81
CA VAL A 301 -38.91 -19.06 6.39
C VAL A 301 -37.91 -19.82 5.52
N LEU A 302 -36.63 -19.80 5.89
CA LEU A 302 -35.58 -20.54 5.19
C LEU A 302 -35.76 -22.05 5.36
N VAL A 303 -36.12 -22.53 6.55
CA VAL A 303 -36.39 -23.96 6.80
C VAL A 303 -37.61 -24.45 6.03
N ARG A 304 -38.71 -23.67 5.96
CA ARG A 304 -39.87 -24.01 5.12
C ARG A 304 -39.52 -24.05 3.64
N ARG A 305 -38.74 -23.08 3.14
CA ARG A 305 -38.34 -23.03 1.73
C ARG A 305 -37.35 -24.13 1.35
N LEU A 306 -36.47 -24.53 2.26
CA LEU A 306 -35.58 -25.68 2.07
C LEU A 306 -36.35 -27.00 2.11
N GLN A 307 -37.39 -27.12 2.94
CA GLN A 307 -38.30 -28.28 2.93
C GLN A 307 -39.10 -28.36 1.61
N ASP A 308 -39.62 -27.25 1.09
CA ASP A 308 -40.30 -27.21 -0.22
C ASP A 308 -39.35 -27.49 -1.39
N ALA A 309 -38.08 -27.08 -1.29
CA ALA A 309 -37.07 -27.30 -2.33
C ALA A 309 -36.67 -28.78 -2.48
N VAL A 310 -36.75 -29.57 -1.41
CA VAL A 310 -36.51 -31.02 -1.44
C VAL A 310 -37.67 -31.75 -2.10
N VAL A 311 -38.90 -31.24 -2.00
CA VAL A 311 -40.10 -31.88 -2.55
C VAL A 311 -40.34 -31.49 -4.02
N HIS A 312 -40.01 -30.25 -4.43
CA HIS A 312 -40.29 -29.75 -5.79
C HIS A 312 -39.15 -28.87 -6.35
N PRO A 313 -38.02 -29.47 -6.78
CA PRO A 313 -36.82 -28.73 -7.19
C PRO A 313 -37.02 -27.84 -8.42
N SER A 314 -37.97 -28.16 -9.30
CA SER A 314 -38.26 -27.38 -10.52
C SER A 314 -39.06 -26.09 -10.29
N ARG A 315 -39.74 -25.92 -9.13
CA ARG A 315 -40.48 -24.69 -8.81
C ARG A 315 -39.64 -23.61 -8.15
N VAL A 316 -38.53 -23.99 -7.50
CA VAL A 316 -37.70 -23.06 -6.72
C VAL A 316 -36.88 -22.14 -7.61
N TRP A 317 -36.40 -22.62 -8.77
CA TRP A 317 -35.59 -21.83 -9.70
C TRP A 317 -36.39 -20.69 -10.35
N MET A 318 -37.66 -20.90 -10.70
CA MET A 318 -38.49 -19.83 -11.28
C MET A 318 -38.82 -18.73 -10.26
N HIS A 319 -39.16 -19.10 -9.02
CA HIS A 319 -39.54 -18.12 -7.99
C HIS A 319 -38.37 -17.34 -7.38
N THR A 320 -37.17 -17.93 -7.30
CA THR A 320 -35.97 -17.20 -6.82
C THR A 320 -35.51 -16.18 -7.84
N SER A 321 -35.53 -16.52 -9.13
CA SER A 321 -35.23 -15.58 -10.23
C SER A 321 -36.16 -14.37 -10.21
N GLN A 322 -37.47 -14.62 -10.01
CA GLN A 322 -38.49 -13.58 -10.02
C GLN A 322 -38.48 -12.75 -8.73
N TRP A 323 -38.09 -13.33 -7.58
CA TRP A 323 -37.89 -12.59 -6.34
C TRP A 323 -36.67 -11.67 -6.40
N VAL A 324 -35.54 -12.14 -6.95
CA VAL A 324 -34.32 -11.32 -7.14
C VAL A 324 -34.60 -10.19 -8.13
N ALA A 325 -35.30 -10.47 -9.23
CA ALA A 325 -35.71 -9.43 -10.17
C ALA A 325 -36.61 -8.38 -9.50
N ASN A 326 -37.61 -8.80 -8.71
CA ASN A 326 -38.55 -7.89 -8.05
C ASN A 326 -37.96 -7.12 -6.86
N THR A 327 -36.96 -7.66 -6.17
CA THR A 327 -36.23 -6.92 -5.11
C THR A 327 -35.24 -5.94 -5.72
N TRP A 328 -34.65 -6.25 -6.87
CA TRP A 328 -33.80 -5.33 -7.61
C TRP A 328 -34.58 -4.14 -8.18
N THR A 329 -35.78 -4.36 -8.76
CA THR A 329 -36.64 -3.26 -9.24
C THR A 329 -37.20 -2.42 -8.10
N ARG A 330 -37.63 -3.01 -6.98
CA ARG A 330 -38.08 -2.22 -5.81
C ARG A 330 -36.96 -1.38 -5.21
N SER A 331 -35.72 -1.90 -5.15
CA SER A 331 -34.57 -1.13 -4.68
C SER A 331 -34.25 0.06 -5.60
N GLN A 332 -34.52 -0.03 -6.91
CA GLN A 332 -34.36 1.11 -7.81
C GLN A 332 -35.50 2.13 -7.69
N GLU A 333 -36.75 1.68 -7.51
CA GLU A 333 -37.91 2.57 -7.35
C GLU A 333 -37.82 3.37 -6.03
N ASP A 334 -37.40 2.73 -4.93
CA ASP A 334 -37.21 3.39 -3.62
C ASP A 334 -36.06 4.42 -3.67
N LEU A 335 -34.97 4.14 -4.42
CA LEU A 335 -33.87 5.10 -4.63
C LEU A 335 -34.30 6.31 -5.49
N THR A 336 -35.21 6.13 -6.46
CA THR A 336 -35.73 7.24 -7.26
C THR A 336 -36.79 8.07 -6.53
N LEU A 337 -37.55 7.48 -5.60
CA LEU A 337 -38.52 8.21 -4.78
C LEU A 337 -37.82 9.11 -3.75
N ASP A 338 -36.73 8.66 -3.13
CA ASP A 338 -36.00 9.43 -2.11
C ASP A 338 -35.25 10.64 -2.69
N VAL A 339 -34.79 10.58 -3.94
CA VAL A 339 -34.17 11.73 -4.62
C VAL A 339 -35.22 12.80 -4.98
N ALA A 340 -36.44 12.40 -5.31
CA ALA A 340 -37.52 13.33 -5.68
C ALA A 340 -38.13 14.06 -4.46
N THR A 341 -38.17 13.44 -3.29
CA THR A 341 -38.63 14.06 -2.04
C THR A 341 -37.61 15.02 -1.43
N TRP A 342 -36.31 14.81 -1.65
CA TRP A 342 -35.27 15.74 -1.16
C TRP A 342 -35.22 17.06 -1.94
N THR A 343 -35.53 17.07 -3.23
CA THR A 343 -35.55 18.30 -4.06
C THR A 343 -36.74 19.24 -3.81
N LYS A 344 -37.67 18.90 -2.91
CA LYS A 344 -38.89 19.70 -2.66
C LYS A 344 -38.96 20.42 -1.30
N THR A 345 -37.96 20.26 -0.44
CA THR A 345 -37.95 20.89 0.90
C THR A 345 -36.80 21.88 1.13
N SER A 346 -36.15 22.38 0.07
CA SER A 346 -35.13 23.43 0.16
C SER A 346 -35.48 24.73 -0.59
N VAL A 347 -36.77 25.06 -0.68
CA VAL A 347 -37.24 26.42 -0.97
C VAL A 347 -38.39 26.73 -0.02
N ASP A 348 -38.02 27.21 1.17
CA ASP A 348 -38.68 28.27 1.93
C ASP A 348 -37.73 28.74 3.05
#